data_AF-A0A522VJL8-F1
#
_entry.id   AF-A0A522VJL8-F1
#
_cell.length_a   1.000
_cell.length_b   1.000
_cell.length_c   1.000
_cell.angle_alpha   90.00
_cell.angle_beta   90.00
_cell.angle_gamma   90.00
#
_symmetry.space_group_name_H-M   'P 1'
#
loop_
_entity.id
_entity.type
_entity.pdbx_description
1 polymer ?
#
loop_
_entity_poly.entity_id
_entity_poly.type
_entity_poly.pdbx_seq_one_letter_code
_entity_poly.pdbx_strand_id
1 'polypeptide(L)'
;MIISRLRTESCRWCGLSNGLSLMVGYAVRTLPPQGTHSVPYSIAIVLCLTLFVAAPAASGEVITQGLAPMDNQSLGSARLQAIQEAERRAGESSGMRIMGSDQTGGLSTLQVQGEGRLGETRVVEESAGDGMLQVKTAVNVDPAGSCAAANQRKKLAVVNFTMAHPDQSLDIYEPGRGLAMDLLRALESTRHYLMRNAVTVDVFPDPNLAPALDAYGDPRTIVALGRKIDAQFIVAGSILDLTTADSVYTRGANGVTSLFGFQLEPFKRDIRVGLYLFDSLTGNELMAETYDESVVGDVYFANGTPFNSREFQQSALGEAVKKIIARQTADIAAKVDCLPLMERIVKVEKPYVYINAGASSNMQVGDTLAVYHQLGKPLPGVYYQNERLLGYAEELKTTMTITQVQPSFSIGRLEMESAAVHPMDFVRSW
;
A
#
# COMPACT_ATOMS: atom_id res chain seq x y z
N MET A 1 -54.34 5.77 -24.28
CA MET A 1 -54.47 6.99 -25.09
C MET A 1 -53.07 7.61 -25.19
N ILE A 2 -52.27 7.39 -26.25
CA ILE A 2 -52.33 7.97 -27.62
C ILE A 2 -52.10 9.50 -27.50
N ILE A 3 -51.08 10.21 -28.03
CA ILE A 3 -50.21 10.12 -29.23
C ILE A 3 -49.04 11.13 -29.01
N SER A 4 -47.76 10.77 -29.10
CA SER A 4 -46.79 10.89 -30.23
C SER A 4 -46.69 12.22 -31.00
N ARG A 5 -45.46 12.75 -31.14
CA ARG A 5 -44.94 13.30 -32.42
C ARG A 5 -43.40 13.37 -32.45
N LEU A 6 -42.86 12.57 -33.35
CA LEU A 6 -41.49 12.57 -33.89
C LEU A 6 -41.31 13.69 -34.92
N ARG A 7 -40.06 14.10 -35.15
CA ARG A 7 -39.60 14.58 -36.46
C ARG A 7 -38.18 14.11 -36.75
N THR A 8 -38.10 13.30 -37.81
CA THR A 8 -36.96 12.92 -38.66
C THR A 8 -36.51 14.12 -39.52
N GLU A 9 -35.25 14.26 -39.94
CA GLU A 9 -34.56 13.72 -41.14
C GLU A 9 -33.17 14.43 -41.18
N SER A 10 -32.05 14.01 -41.79
CA SER A 10 -31.70 13.00 -42.79
C SER A 10 -30.16 12.88 -42.88
N CYS A 11 -29.65 11.66 -43.11
CA CYS A 11 -28.28 11.33 -43.53
C CYS A 11 -27.96 11.73 -44.98
N ARG A 12 -26.69 12.06 -45.30
CA ARG A 12 -25.99 11.58 -46.52
C ARG A 12 -24.44 11.58 -46.41
N TRP A 13 -23.89 10.38 -46.64
CA TRP A 13 -22.69 10.01 -47.43
C TRP A 13 -21.23 10.24 -46.96
N CYS A 14 -20.58 9.10 -46.67
CA CYS A 14 -19.28 8.57 -47.13
C CYS A 14 -17.99 9.42 -47.22
N GLY A 15 -16.91 8.87 -46.64
CA GLY A 15 -15.71 8.53 -47.44
C GLY A 15 -14.35 9.13 -47.03
N LEU A 16 -13.50 8.26 -46.48
CA LEU A 16 -12.05 8.10 -46.73
C LEU A 16 -11.02 9.22 -46.42
N SER A 17 -10.19 8.89 -45.41
CA SER A 17 -8.71 8.85 -45.37
C SER A 17 -7.85 10.10 -45.60
N ASN A 18 -7.06 10.38 -44.54
CA ASN A 18 -5.63 10.73 -44.51
C ASN A 18 -5.15 11.98 -45.27
N GLY A 19 -5.03 13.09 -44.54
CA GLY A 19 -4.21 14.25 -44.89
C GLY A 19 -2.77 14.10 -44.38
N LEU A 20 -1.82 14.12 -45.31
CA LEU A 20 -0.38 14.12 -45.12
C LEU A 20 0.17 15.56 -45.10
N SER A 21 1.28 15.73 -44.37
CA SER A 21 2.36 16.70 -44.57
C SER A 21 2.15 18.18 -44.22
N LEU A 22 2.88 18.60 -43.17
CA LEU A 22 3.39 19.97 -42.99
C LEU A 22 4.85 20.00 -43.46
N MET A 23 5.13 20.88 -44.43
CA MET A 23 6.46 21.15 -44.98
C MET A 23 7.33 21.93 -43.98
N VAL A 24 8.61 21.57 -43.93
CA VAL A 24 9.69 22.40 -43.36
C VAL A 24 10.44 23.04 -44.53
N GLY A 25 10.46 24.38 -44.57
CA GLY A 25 11.25 25.16 -45.52
C GLY A 25 12.56 25.64 -44.89
N TYR A 26 13.67 25.44 -45.58
CA TYR A 26 14.91 26.17 -45.35
C TYR A 26 15.36 26.82 -46.67
N ALA A 27 15.56 28.13 -46.62
CA ALA A 27 16.06 28.94 -47.71
C ALA A 27 17.60 29.01 -47.66
N VAL A 28 18.27 28.81 -48.79
CA VAL A 28 19.69 29.15 -48.98
C VAL A 28 19.85 29.98 -50.25
N ARG A 29 20.65 31.04 -50.10
CA ARG A 29 20.92 32.16 -51.01
C ARG A 29 21.89 31.75 -52.13
N THR A 30 21.66 32.31 -53.31
CA THR A 30 22.39 32.15 -54.59
C THR A 30 23.67 32.98 -54.70
N LEU A 31 24.66 32.54 -55.49
CA LEU A 31 25.50 33.29 -56.47
C LEU A 31 26.53 32.32 -57.16
N PRO A 32 27.13 32.65 -58.34
CA PRO A 32 26.94 31.84 -59.55
C PRO A 32 28.29 31.46 -60.26
N PRO A 33 28.37 31.25 -61.60
CA PRO A 33 28.70 29.95 -62.18
C PRO A 33 30.04 29.91 -62.94
N GLN A 34 30.72 28.76 -63.05
CA GLN A 34 31.61 28.45 -64.19
C GLN A 34 31.79 26.94 -64.38
N GLY A 35 31.82 26.50 -65.64
CA GLY A 35 32.72 25.41 -66.07
C GLY A 35 32.15 24.01 -66.19
N THR A 36 31.60 23.72 -67.37
CA THR A 36 31.65 22.47 -68.17
C THR A 36 32.39 21.23 -67.62
N HIS A 37 31.72 20.07 -67.64
CA HIS A 37 32.13 18.75 -68.17
C HIS A 37 31.57 17.54 -67.38
N SER A 38 30.81 16.72 -68.13
CA SER A 38 30.44 15.29 -68.02
C SER A 38 31.08 14.37 -66.95
N VAL A 39 30.22 13.54 -66.33
CA VAL A 39 30.23 12.05 -66.18
C VAL A 39 29.68 11.65 -64.78
N PRO A 40 28.73 10.69 -64.66
CA PRO A 40 28.14 10.30 -63.38
C PRO A 40 28.94 9.18 -62.71
N TYR A 41 29.20 9.29 -61.41
CA TYR A 41 29.60 8.16 -60.57
C TYR A 41 28.70 8.06 -59.35
N SER A 42 28.06 6.89 -59.25
CA SER A 42 27.18 6.43 -58.20
C SER A 42 27.85 6.49 -56.82
N ILE A 43 27.26 7.23 -55.89
CA ILE A 43 27.63 7.17 -54.47
C ILE A 43 26.57 6.32 -53.76
N ALA A 44 26.94 5.08 -53.43
CA ALA A 44 26.21 4.21 -52.53
C ALA A 44 26.41 4.71 -51.09
N ILE A 45 25.38 5.31 -50.50
CA ILE A 45 25.35 5.62 -49.06
C ILE A 45 24.71 4.43 -48.35
N VAL A 46 25.53 3.65 -47.65
CA VAL A 46 25.10 2.60 -46.73
C VAL A 46 24.56 3.28 -45.48
N LEU A 47 23.23 3.39 -45.39
CA LEU A 47 22.53 3.84 -44.19
C LEU A 47 22.42 2.65 -43.22
N CYS A 48 23.35 2.55 -42.27
CA CYS A 48 23.32 1.56 -41.20
C CYS A 48 22.22 1.94 -40.20
N LEU A 49 21.02 1.39 -40.39
CA LEU A 49 19.88 1.54 -39.48
C LEU A 49 20.14 0.66 -38.25
N THR A 50 20.60 1.25 -37.15
CA THR A 50 20.62 0.60 -35.85
C THR A 50 19.19 0.51 -35.32
N LEU A 51 18.52 -0.62 -35.60
CA LEU A 51 17.29 -1.01 -34.90
C LEU A 51 17.62 -1.23 -33.43
N PHE A 52 17.33 -0.23 -32.59
CA PHE A 52 17.15 -0.43 -31.16
C PHE A 52 15.83 -1.19 -30.97
N VAL A 53 15.88 -2.51 -30.98
CA VAL A 53 14.75 -3.34 -30.58
C VAL A 53 14.62 -3.18 -29.06
N ALA A 54 13.74 -2.28 -28.63
CA ALA A 54 13.21 -2.33 -27.28
C ALA A 54 12.40 -3.64 -27.18
N ALA A 55 13.00 -4.67 -26.59
CA ALA A 55 12.25 -5.87 -26.25
C ALA A 55 11.16 -5.45 -25.25
N PRO A 56 9.88 -5.77 -25.49
CA PRO A 56 8.89 -5.61 -24.46
C PRO A 56 9.31 -6.50 -23.29
N ALA A 57 9.38 -5.94 -22.08
CA ALA A 57 9.43 -6.72 -20.85
C ALA A 57 8.11 -7.50 -20.77
N ALA A 58 8.10 -8.71 -21.32
CA ALA A 58 6.92 -9.56 -21.28
C ALA A 58 6.79 -10.11 -19.86
N SER A 59 5.68 -9.76 -19.19
CA SER A 59 5.12 -10.60 -18.13
C SER A 59 4.94 -12.00 -18.72
N GLY A 60 5.56 -12.98 -18.07
CA GLY A 60 5.58 -14.36 -18.52
C GLY A 60 5.02 -15.28 -17.44
N GLU A 61 4.10 -16.16 -17.81
CA GLU A 61 3.66 -17.25 -16.94
C GLU A 61 4.83 -18.24 -16.82
N VAL A 62 5.43 -18.33 -15.64
CA VAL A 62 6.51 -19.25 -15.33
C VAL A 62 5.91 -20.49 -14.69
N ILE A 63 6.12 -21.63 -15.32
CA ILE A 63 5.66 -22.91 -14.80
C ILE A 63 6.76 -23.53 -13.96
N THR A 64 6.50 -23.69 -12.68
CA THR A 64 7.43 -24.29 -11.71
C THR A 64 6.79 -25.45 -10.97
N GLN A 65 7.64 -26.21 -10.31
CA GLN A 65 7.24 -27.36 -9.52
C GLN A 65 7.82 -27.22 -8.13
N GLY A 66 6.99 -27.42 -7.12
CA GLY A 66 7.42 -27.55 -5.74
C GLY A 66 7.02 -28.90 -5.17
N LEU A 67 7.73 -29.27 -4.11
CA LEU A 67 7.65 -30.58 -3.49
C LEU A 67 7.53 -30.38 -1.99
N ALA A 68 6.67 -31.18 -1.35
CA ALA A 68 6.57 -31.21 0.10
C ALA A 68 6.37 -32.65 0.60
N PRO A 69 6.97 -33.01 1.74
CA PRO A 69 6.71 -34.31 2.37
C PRO A 69 5.24 -34.41 2.78
N MET A 70 4.67 -35.61 2.77
CA MET A 70 3.30 -35.85 3.27
C MET A 70 3.29 -36.46 4.66
N ASP A 71 4.46 -36.88 5.16
CA ASP A 71 4.59 -37.54 6.46
C ASP A 71 4.31 -36.58 7.61
N ASN A 72 3.47 -37.02 8.56
CA ASN A 72 3.09 -36.27 9.77
C ASN A 72 2.44 -34.90 9.53
N GLN A 73 1.90 -34.62 8.35
CA GLN A 73 1.15 -33.40 8.09
C GLN A 73 -0.07 -33.61 7.20
N SER A 74 -0.92 -32.58 7.14
CA SER A 74 -2.11 -32.61 6.30
C SER A 74 -1.78 -32.40 4.83
N LEU A 75 -2.66 -32.89 3.95
CA LEU A 75 -2.55 -32.64 2.51
C LEU A 75 -2.46 -31.13 2.21
N GLY A 76 -3.31 -30.32 2.84
CA GLY A 76 -3.25 -28.86 2.75
C GLY A 76 -1.93 -28.23 3.20
N SER A 77 -1.31 -28.73 4.28
CA SER A 77 0.01 -28.27 4.73
C SER A 77 1.11 -28.62 3.73
N ALA A 78 1.11 -29.88 3.26
CA ALA A 78 2.01 -30.31 2.19
C ALA A 78 1.78 -29.49 0.91
N ARG A 79 0.53 -29.19 0.57
CA ARG A 79 0.16 -28.39 -0.59
C ARG A 79 0.69 -26.97 -0.48
N LEU A 80 0.49 -26.34 0.68
CA LEU A 80 1.00 -24.99 0.94
C LEU A 80 2.53 -24.94 0.83
N GLN A 81 3.23 -25.90 1.44
CA GLN A 81 4.70 -26.00 1.35
C GLN A 81 5.16 -26.21 -0.09
N ALA A 82 4.48 -27.09 -0.84
CA ALA A 82 4.80 -27.35 -2.24
C ALA A 82 4.53 -26.12 -3.12
N ILE A 83 3.45 -25.37 -2.88
CA ILE A 83 3.17 -24.10 -3.58
C ILE A 83 4.24 -23.06 -3.26
N GLN A 84 4.59 -22.87 -1.98
CA GLN A 84 5.64 -21.92 -1.56
C GLN A 84 6.99 -22.24 -2.19
N GLU A 85 7.36 -23.52 -2.26
CA GLU A 85 8.58 -23.97 -2.92
C GLU A 85 8.51 -23.73 -4.45
N ALA A 86 7.35 -23.95 -5.07
CA ALA A 86 7.16 -23.69 -6.49
C ALA A 86 7.27 -22.19 -6.81
N GLU A 87 6.71 -21.34 -5.97
CA GLU A 87 6.79 -19.88 -6.03
C GLU A 87 8.23 -19.38 -5.84
N ARG A 88 8.95 -19.95 -4.86
CA ARG A 88 10.37 -19.65 -4.65
C ARG A 88 11.17 -19.91 -5.92
N ARG A 89 10.98 -21.07 -6.55
CA ARG A 89 11.63 -21.42 -7.83
C ARG A 89 11.16 -20.53 -8.99
N ALA A 90 9.91 -20.09 -9.00
CA ALA A 90 9.40 -19.17 -10.01
C ALA A 90 10.11 -17.81 -9.89
N GLY A 91 10.36 -17.36 -8.67
CA GLY A 91 11.11 -16.14 -8.43
C GLY A 91 12.58 -16.25 -8.83
N GLU A 92 13.23 -17.35 -8.45
CA GLU A 92 14.63 -17.60 -8.82
C GLU A 92 14.83 -17.72 -10.33
N SER A 93 13.95 -18.46 -11.03
CA SER A 93 14.01 -18.59 -12.49
C SER A 93 13.76 -17.28 -13.23
N SER A 94 13.15 -16.30 -12.56
CA SER A 94 12.91 -14.96 -13.08
C SER A 94 13.96 -13.93 -12.63
N GLY A 95 15.06 -14.38 -12.02
CA GLY A 95 16.17 -13.52 -11.59
C GLY A 95 15.98 -12.82 -10.25
N MET A 96 14.94 -13.16 -9.47
CA MET A 96 14.76 -12.64 -8.11
C MET A 96 15.64 -13.40 -7.13
N ARG A 97 16.40 -12.68 -6.29
CA ARG A 97 17.17 -13.28 -5.19
C ARG A 97 16.28 -13.37 -3.95
N ILE A 98 15.81 -14.58 -3.67
CA ILE A 98 15.04 -14.87 -2.46
C ILE A 98 16.05 -15.32 -1.39
N MET A 99 16.27 -14.50 -0.36
CA MET A 99 17.08 -14.89 0.79
C MET A 99 16.16 -15.52 1.84
N GLY A 100 16.10 -16.85 1.84
CA GLY A 100 15.50 -17.63 2.92
C GLY A 100 16.59 -18.18 3.84
N SER A 101 16.50 -17.92 5.14
CA SER A 101 17.31 -18.62 6.13
C SER A 101 16.74 -20.03 6.29
N ASP A 102 17.32 -21.00 5.59
CA ASP A 102 16.96 -22.41 5.72
C ASP A 102 17.56 -22.95 7.03
N GLN A 103 16.80 -22.85 8.12
CA GLN A 103 17.01 -23.68 9.29
C GLN A 103 15.89 -24.71 9.34
N THR A 104 16.29 -25.96 9.16
CA THR A 104 15.50 -27.17 9.35
C THR A 104 14.71 -27.10 10.66
N GLY A 105 13.41 -26.79 10.57
CA GLY A 105 12.46 -26.90 11.68
C GLY A 105 11.73 -25.64 12.16
N GLY A 106 11.70 -24.53 11.41
CA GLY A 106 10.92 -23.35 11.81
C GLY A 106 10.56 -22.43 10.63
N LEU A 107 9.42 -21.74 10.75
CA LEU A 107 8.87 -20.78 9.77
C LEU A 107 9.95 -19.85 9.21
N SER A 108 10.13 -19.89 7.89
CA SER A 108 11.01 -19.00 7.13
C SER A 108 10.31 -17.66 6.90
N THR A 109 10.86 -16.58 7.45
CA THR A 109 10.48 -15.23 7.05
C THR A 109 11.15 -14.92 5.71
N LEU A 110 10.38 -14.95 4.63
CA LEU A 110 10.85 -14.62 3.29
C LEU A 110 11.12 -13.11 3.18
N GLN A 111 12.40 -12.72 3.18
CA GLN A 111 12.81 -11.40 2.70
C GLN A 111 13.25 -11.54 1.24
N VAL A 112 12.40 -11.09 0.32
CA VAL A 112 12.69 -11.05 -1.11
C VAL A 112 13.39 -9.73 -1.43
N GLN A 113 14.59 -9.79 -2.03
CA GLN A 113 15.29 -8.61 -2.54
C GLN A 113 15.39 -8.73 -4.06
N GLY A 114 14.50 -8.02 -4.77
CA GLY A 114 14.44 -7.98 -6.24
C GLY A 114 13.35 -7.01 -6.70
N GLU A 115 13.52 -6.40 -7.88
CA GLU A 115 12.56 -5.43 -8.44
C GLU A 115 11.32 -6.11 -9.09
N GLY A 116 11.32 -7.43 -9.25
CA GLY A 116 10.17 -8.21 -9.69
C GLY A 116 9.26 -8.64 -8.53
N ARG A 117 7.97 -8.89 -8.82
CA ARG A 117 7.03 -9.47 -7.83
C ARG A 117 6.37 -10.71 -8.44
N LEU A 118 6.16 -11.73 -7.60
CA LEU A 118 5.32 -12.87 -7.99
C LEU A 118 3.87 -12.39 -8.04
N GLY A 119 3.22 -12.60 -9.19
CA GLY A 119 1.80 -12.33 -9.40
C GLY A 119 0.95 -13.52 -8.98
N GLU A 120 -0.22 -13.66 -9.60
CA GLU A 120 -1.15 -14.75 -9.30
C GLU A 120 -0.52 -16.13 -9.57
N THR A 121 -0.61 -17.01 -8.56
CA THR A 121 -0.18 -18.41 -8.62
C THR A 121 -1.39 -19.30 -8.88
N ARG A 122 -1.39 -20.00 -10.01
CA ARG A 122 -2.41 -21.00 -10.34
C ARG A 122 -1.82 -22.40 -10.30
N VAL A 123 -2.45 -23.29 -9.54
CA VAL A 123 -2.11 -24.71 -9.59
C VAL A 123 -2.54 -25.29 -10.93
N VAL A 124 -1.59 -25.87 -11.66
CA VAL A 124 -1.79 -26.53 -12.96
C VAL A 124 -1.97 -28.03 -12.78
N GLU A 125 -1.21 -28.63 -11.88
CA GLU A 125 -1.18 -30.07 -11.67
C GLU A 125 -0.79 -30.40 -10.24
N GLU A 126 -1.42 -31.42 -9.66
CA GLU A 126 -1.05 -31.97 -8.36
C GLU A 126 -0.95 -33.49 -8.48
N SER A 127 0.15 -34.03 -7.98
CA SER A 127 0.40 -35.47 -7.95
C SER A 127 0.97 -35.85 -6.59
N ALA A 128 0.42 -36.89 -5.98
CA ALA A 128 0.90 -37.44 -4.72
C ALA A 128 1.52 -38.81 -5.00
N GLY A 129 2.78 -39.00 -4.60
CA GLY A 129 3.53 -40.24 -4.82
C GLY A 129 4.79 -40.28 -3.97
N ASP A 130 5.20 -41.48 -3.56
CA ASP A 130 6.44 -41.72 -2.78
C ASP A 130 6.57 -40.90 -1.48
N GLY A 131 5.44 -40.65 -0.79
CA GLY A 131 5.41 -39.86 0.45
C GLY A 131 5.63 -38.36 0.24
N MET A 132 5.60 -37.89 -1.01
CA MET A 132 5.75 -36.49 -1.38
C MET A 132 4.52 -36.01 -2.17
N LEU A 133 4.13 -34.77 -1.93
CA LEU A 133 3.19 -34.04 -2.76
C LEU A 133 3.97 -33.16 -3.73
N GLN A 134 3.70 -33.34 -5.02
CA GLN A 134 4.21 -32.50 -6.09
C GLN A 134 3.10 -31.57 -6.57
N VAL A 135 3.37 -30.27 -6.55
CA VAL A 135 2.46 -29.24 -7.08
C VAL A 135 3.18 -28.49 -8.19
N LYS A 136 2.57 -28.48 -9.37
CA LYS A 136 3.02 -27.69 -10.52
C LYS A 136 2.18 -26.42 -10.56
N THR A 137 2.84 -25.28 -10.44
CA THR A 137 2.21 -23.97 -10.46
C THR A 137 2.58 -23.21 -11.71
N ALA A 138 1.60 -22.51 -12.27
CA ALA A 138 1.81 -21.45 -13.23
C ALA A 138 1.77 -20.13 -12.44
N VAL A 139 2.92 -19.48 -12.33
CA VAL A 139 3.06 -18.20 -11.62
C VAL A 139 3.21 -17.11 -12.66
N ASN A 140 2.31 -16.13 -12.67
CA ASN A 140 2.54 -14.97 -13.50
C ASN A 140 3.66 -14.14 -12.86
N VAL A 141 4.82 -14.08 -13.51
CA VAL A 141 5.90 -13.23 -13.02
C VAL A 141 5.78 -11.90 -13.75
N ASP A 142 5.28 -10.93 -13.00
CA ASP A 142 5.09 -9.58 -13.48
C ASP A 142 6.34 -8.76 -13.16
N PRO A 143 7.15 -8.37 -14.17
CA PRO A 143 8.23 -7.42 -13.97
C PRO A 143 7.71 -6.03 -13.54
N ALA A 144 6.39 -5.76 -13.61
CA ALA A 144 5.73 -4.51 -13.23
C ALA A 144 4.91 -4.57 -11.92
N GLY A 145 4.93 -5.69 -11.17
CA GLY A 145 4.58 -5.66 -9.75
C GLY A 145 3.11 -5.79 -9.34
N SER A 146 2.24 -6.47 -10.08
CA SER A 146 0.90 -6.82 -9.57
C SER A 146 0.95 -8.04 -8.63
N CYS A 147 0.34 -7.94 -7.44
CA CYS A 147 0.21 -9.02 -6.46
C CYS A 147 -1.28 -9.35 -6.26
N ALA A 148 -1.64 -10.64 -6.19
CA ALA A 148 -3.03 -11.08 -6.11
C ALA A 148 -3.78 -10.49 -4.89
N ALA A 149 -3.09 -10.38 -3.75
CA ALA A 149 -3.61 -9.78 -2.54
C ALA A 149 -4.07 -8.32 -2.71
N ALA A 150 -3.57 -7.55 -3.70
CA ALA A 150 -3.96 -6.16 -3.92
C ALA A 150 -5.45 -5.98 -4.20
N ASN A 151 -6.11 -6.99 -4.78
CA ASN A 151 -7.54 -6.92 -5.08
C ASN A 151 -8.42 -7.12 -3.84
N GLN A 152 -7.88 -7.61 -2.72
CA GLN A 152 -8.64 -7.77 -1.48
C GLN A 152 -8.58 -6.50 -0.64
N ARG A 153 -9.75 -6.05 -0.17
CA ARG A 153 -9.85 -4.82 0.63
C ARG A 153 -9.61 -5.14 2.10
N LYS A 154 -8.48 -4.65 2.62
CA LYS A 154 -8.09 -4.83 4.03
C LYS A 154 -8.72 -3.77 4.93
N LYS A 155 -8.98 -4.12 6.18
CA LYS A 155 -9.51 -3.18 7.17
C LYS A 155 -8.38 -2.33 7.75
N LEU A 156 -8.45 -1.03 7.53
CA LEU A 156 -7.42 -0.08 7.94
C LEU A 156 -8.03 0.95 8.88
N ALA A 157 -7.44 1.15 10.06
CA ALA A 157 -7.84 2.21 10.99
C ALA A 157 -6.86 3.36 10.93
N VAL A 158 -7.38 4.60 10.98
CA VAL A 158 -6.57 5.78 11.27
C VAL A 158 -6.95 6.27 12.66
N VAL A 159 -5.97 6.37 13.54
CA VAL A 159 -6.11 6.87 14.90
C VAL A 159 -5.68 8.34 15.00
N ASN A 160 -5.82 8.95 16.18
CA ASN A 160 -5.45 10.35 16.36
C ASN A 160 -3.95 10.58 16.06
N PHE A 161 -3.64 11.77 15.55
CA PHE A 161 -2.27 12.25 15.47
C PHE A 161 -1.99 13.06 16.73
N THR A 162 -1.01 12.63 17.53
CA THR A 162 -0.63 13.36 18.73
C THR A 162 0.28 14.55 18.37
N MET A 163 0.48 15.48 19.29
CA MET A 163 1.33 16.65 19.07
C MET A 163 2.47 16.67 20.08
N ALA A 164 3.71 16.76 19.61
CA ALA A 164 4.87 16.93 20.49
C ALA A 164 4.83 18.28 21.22
N HIS A 165 4.45 19.34 20.50
CA HIS A 165 4.44 20.72 20.99
C HIS A 165 3.09 21.40 20.71
N PRO A 166 2.07 21.24 21.58
CA PRO A 166 0.75 21.83 21.39
C PRO A 166 0.75 23.37 21.25
N ASP A 167 1.72 24.04 21.89
CA ASP A 167 1.93 25.48 21.84
C ASP A 167 2.27 26.01 20.42
N GLN A 168 2.73 25.15 19.52
CA GLN A 168 3.00 25.50 18.12
C GLN A 168 1.74 25.54 17.26
N SER A 169 0.56 25.29 17.83
CA SER A 169 -0.72 25.23 17.10
C SER A 169 -1.82 26.09 17.70
N LEU A 170 -1.48 27.10 18.51
CA LEU A 170 -2.50 27.94 19.16
C LEU A 170 -3.48 28.55 18.13
N ASP A 171 -3.01 28.88 16.94
CA ASP A 171 -3.83 29.40 15.85
C ASP A 171 -4.74 28.37 15.17
N ILE A 172 -4.45 27.07 15.32
CA ILE A 172 -5.15 25.99 14.62
C ILE A 172 -5.89 25.11 15.63
N TYR A 173 -7.21 25.04 15.51
CA TYR A 173 -8.02 24.15 16.35
C TYR A 173 -7.91 22.70 15.88
N GLU A 174 -7.43 21.84 16.79
CA GLU A 174 -7.30 20.38 16.65
C GLU A 174 -6.56 19.90 15.39
N PRO A 175 -5.29 20.30 15.18
CA PRO A 175 -4.54 19.92 13.99
C PRO A 175 -4.30 18.40 13.89
N GLY A 176 -4.10 17.72 15.02
CA GLY A 176 -3.90 16.27 15.07
C GLY A 176 -5.11 15.49 14.54
N ARG A 177 -6.29 15.75 15.11
CA ARG A 177 -7.54 15.12 14.65
C ARG A 177 -7.90 15.51 13.22
N GLY A 178 -7.65 16.77 12.85
CA GLY A 178 -7.84 17.26 11.49
C GLY A 178 -6.98 16.50 10.46
N LEU A 179 -5.69 16.35 10.74
CA LEU A 179 -4.75 15.63 9.89
C LEU A 179 -5.11 14.14 9.79
N ALA A 180 -5.46 13.50 10.91
CA ALA A 180 -5.94 12.12 10.95
C ALA A 180 -7.18 11.91 10.06
N MET A 181 -8.15 12.84 10.14
CA MET A 181 -9.36 12.80 9.32
C MET A 181 -9.08 13.04 7.84
N ASP A 182 -8.16 13.94 7.49
CA ASP A 182 -7.80 14.20 6.10
C ASP A 182 -7.09 12.97 5.49
N LEU A 183 -6.19 12.33 6.23
CA LEU A 183 -5.56 11.07 5.81
C LEU A 183 -6.59 9.95 5.67
N LEU A 184 -7.50 9.79 6.64
CA LEU A 184 -8.58 8.80 6.56
C LEU A 184 -9.41 9.00 5.29
N ARG A 185 -9.81 10.24 4.99
CA ARG A 185 -10.59 10.56 3.78
C ARG A 185 -9.81 10.31 2.50
N ALA A 186 -8.52 10.62 2.48
CA ALA A 186 -7.66 10.33 1.33
C ALA A 186 -7.56 8.82 1.07
N LEU A 187 -7.32 8.01 2.10
CA LEU A 187 -7.30 6.55 2.01
C LEU A 187 -8.67 5.96 1.65
N GLU A 188 -9.76 6.51 2.19
CA GLU A 188 -11.12 6.08 1.83
C GLU A 188 -11.43 6.34 0.36
N SER A 189 -10.95 7.45 -0.19
CA SER A 189 -11.17 7.84 -1.58
C SER A 189 -10.55 6.88 -2.60
N THR A 190 -9.49 6.16 -2.23
CA THR A 190 -8.87 5.14 -3.09
C THR A 190 -9.77 3.91 -3.28
N ARG A 191 -10.69 3.67 -2.33
CA ARG A 191 -11.53 2.46 -2.26
C ARG A 191 -10.77 1.14 -2.13
N HIS A 192 -9.45 1.18 -1.95
CA HIS A 192 -8.62 -0.01 -1.75
C HIS A 192 -8.80 -0.62 -0.35
N TYR A 193 -9.23 0.19 0.63
CA TYR A 193 -9.36 -0.24 2.02
C TYR A 193 -10.81 -0.17 2.52
N LEU A 194 -11.06 -0.93 3.59
CA LEU A 194 -12.23 -0.81 4.45
C LEU A 194 -11.85 0.03 5.67
N MET A 195 -12.09 1.34 5.59
CA MET A 195 -11.67 2.25 6.65
C MET A 195 -12.43 1.99 7.96
N ARG A 196 -11.72 2.15 9.08
CA ARG A 196 -12.24 2.20 10.44
C ARG A 196 -11.88 3.56 11.01
N ASN A 197 -12.90 4.36 11.32
CA ASN A 197 -12.68 5.67 11.91
C ASN A 197 -12.38 5.50 13.40
N ALA A 198 -11.14 5.79 13.78
CA ALA A 198 -10.68 5.78 15.16
C ALA A 198 -9.89 7.06 15.49
N VAL A 199 -10.13 8.17 14.80
CA VAL A 199 -9.33 9.41 14.92
C VAL A 199 -9.40 10.08 16.30
N THR A 200 -10.28 9.60 17.19
CA THR A 200 -10.42 10.05 18.57
C THR A 200 -9.70 9.14 19.57
N VAL A 201 -9.07 8.07 19.09
CA VAL A 201 -8.30 7.13 19.91
C VAL A 201 -6.84 7.55 19.86
N ASP A 202 -6.23 7.70 21.03
CA ASP A 202 -4.78 7.88 21.15
C ASP A 202 -4.10 6.53 21.34
N VAL A 203 -3.08 6.26 20.53
CA VAL A 203 -2.19 5.09 20.68
C VAL A 203 -0.93 5.46 21.45
N PHE A 204 -0.52 6.74 21.40
CA PHE A 204 0.70 7.23 22.02
C PHE A 204 0.41 7.93 23.36
N PRO A 205 0.90 7.39 24.50
CA PRO A 205 0.78 8.07 25.78
C PRO A 205 1.72 9.27 25.92
N ASP A 206 2.85 9.31 25.19
CA ASP A 206 3.76 10.46 25.13
C ASP A 206 4.20 10.75 23.67
N PRO A 207 3.83 11.91 23.10
CA PRO A 207 4.20 12.29 21.73
C PRO A 207 5.69 12.63 21.56
N ASN A 208 6.43 12.96 22.62
CA ASN A 208 7.84 13.34 22.57
C ASN A 208 8.79 12.14 22.49
N LEU A 209 8.28 10.93 22.67
CA LEU A 209 9.08 9.71 22.61
C LEU A 209 9.16 9.11 21.19
N ALA A 210 8.67 9.80 20.15
CA ALA A 210 8.83 9.51 18.71
C ALA A 210 10.21 10.02 18.17
N PRO A 211 11.15 9.26 17.52
CA PRO A 211 11.21 7.86 17.09
C PRO A 211 12.21 6.98 17.93
N ALA A 212 12.27 7.05 19.26
CA ALA A 212 12.88 6.01 20.09
C ALA A 212 12.14 4.64 20.07
N LEU A 213 12.69 3.67 19.31
CA LEU A 213 12.26 2.26 19.11
C LEU A 213 11.82 1.46 20.35
N ASP A 214 12.07 1.97 21.56
CA ASP A 214 11.73 1.34 22.84
C ASP A 214 10.41 1.87 23.45
N ALA A 215 9.85 2.96 22.91
CA ALA A 215 8.67 3.65 23.45
C ALA A 215 7.34 3.33 22.73
N TYR A 216 7.35 2.63 21.59
CA TYR A 216 6.20 2.51 20.65
C TYR A 216 5.05 1.58 21.01
N GLY A 217 4.97 1.22 22.29
CA GLY A 217 3.81 0.52 22.78
C GLY A 217 4.00 -0.98 22.65
N ASP A 218 3.98 -1.59 23.82
CA ASP A 218 3.56 -2.96 24.02
C ASP A 218 2.67 -3.50 22.87
N PRO A 219 3.14 -4.49 22.08
CA PRO A 219 2.34 -5.14 21.02
C PRO A 219 0.95 -5.58 21.49
N ARG A 220 0.76 -5.83 22.80
CA ARG A 220 -0.55 -6.13 23.39
C ARG A 220 -1.55 -4.98 23.20
N THR A 221 -1.12 -3.72 23.27
CA THR A 221 -1.97 -2.54 23.08
C THR A 221 -2.48 -2.46 21.65
N ILE A 222 -1.60 -2.60 20.66
CA ILE A 222 -1.95 -2.60 19.24
C ILE A 222 -2.90 -3.76 18.92
N VAL A 223 -2.59 -4.97 19.42
CA VAL A 223 -3.45 -6.15 19.22
C VAL A 223 -4.82 -5.97 19.88
N ALA A 224 -4.87 -5.45 21.10
CA ALA A 224 -6.12 -5.17 21.80
C ALA A 224 -6.95 -4.11 21.08
N LEU A 225 -6.31 -3.05 20.57
CA LEU A 225 -6.99 -2.00 19.83
C LEU A 225 -7.56 -2.53 18.52
N GLY A 226 -6.77 -3.25 17.71
CA GLY A 226 -7.26 -3.80 16.45
C GLY A 226 -8.41 -4.79 16.63
N ARG A 227 -8.39 -5.59 17.70
CA ARG A 227 -9.54 -6.42 18.10
C ARG A 227 -10.77 -5.59 18.44
N LYS A 228 -10.60 -4.47 19.16
CA LYS A 228 -11.70 -3.59 19.57
C LYS A 228 -12.36 -2.88 18.39
N ILE A 229 -11.57 -2.42 17.42
CA ILE A 229 -12.06 -1.60 16.30
C ILE A 229 -12.23 -2.39 14.99
N ASP A 230 -11.98 -3.70 15.00
CA ASP A 230 -12.02 -4.57 13.82
C ASP A 230 -11.19 -3.99 12.68
N ALA A 231 -9.90 -3.76 12.95
CA ALA A 231 -8.92 -3.35 11.95
C ALA A 231 -7.83 -4.40 11.85
N GLN A 232 -7.30 -4.60 10.64
CA GLN A 232 -6.13 -5.44 10.37
C GLN A 232 -4.84 -4.63 10.54
N PHE A 233 -4.89 -3.37 10.12
CA PHE A 233 -3.77 -2.44 10.19
C PHE A 233 -4.19 -1.15 10.89
N ILE A 234 -3.29 -0.60 11.70
CA ILE A 234 -3.51 0.64 12.45
C ILE A 234 -2.48 1.67 12.00
N VAL A 235 -2.97 2.84 11.58
CA VAL A 235 -2.17 4.00 11.19
C VAL A 235 -2.26 5.02 12.31
N ALA A 236 -1.13 5.34 12.91
CA ALA A 236 -0.99 6.38 13.92
C ALA A 236 -0.01 7.45 13.44
N GLY A 237 -0.06 8.64 14.02
CA GLY A 237 0.89 9.68 13.67
C GLY A 237 1.20 10.64 14.82
N SER A 238 2.21 11.47 14.59
CA SER A 238 2.60 12.53 15.52
C SER A 238 3.02 13.77 14.72
N ILE A 239 2.49 14.93 15.09
CA ILE A 239 2.97 16.22 14.62
C ILE A 239 4.18 16.58 15.49
N LEU A 240 5.36 16.43 14.90
CA LEU A 240 6.66 16.60 15.56
C LEU A 240 7.12 18.06 15.56
N ASP A 241 6.75 18.81 14.52
CA ASP A 241 7.08 20.23 14.36
C ASP A 241 5.93 20.93 13.63
N LEU A 242 5.52 22.09 14.13
CA LEU A 242 4.58 23.00 13.48
C LEU A 242 5.01 24.46 13.70
N THR A 243 6.31 24.69 13.88
CA THR A 243 6.87 26.00 14.22
C THR A 243 6.67 27.05 13.13
N THR A 244 6.29 28.25 13.54
CA THR A 244 6.28 29.44 12.70
C THR A 244 7.60 30.20 12.84
N ALA A 245 8.18 30.67 11.73
CA ALA A 245 9.37 31.52 11.76
C ALA A 245 9.01 33.00 11.56
N ASP A 246 9.76 33.87 12.23
CA ASP A 246 9.52 35.31 12.29
C ASP A 246 9.45 35.99 10.91
N SER A 247 8.52 36.95 10.83
CA SER A 247 8.23 37.88 9.73
C SER A 247 9.47 38.43 9.00
N VAL A 248 9.36 38.66 7.68
CA VAL A 248 10.39 39.41 6.93
C VAL A 248 10.59 40.76 7.61
N TYR A 249 11.69 40.89 8.35
CA TYR A 249 12.31 42.17 8.65
C TYR A 249 12.67 42.78 7.29
N THR A 250 11.80 43.60 6.72
CA THR A 250 12.27 44.50 5.68
C THR A 250 13.26 45.41 6.41
N ARG A 251 14.58 45.20 6.21
CA ARG A 251 15.64 46.10 6.68
C ARG A 251 15.20 47.54 6.38
N GLY A 252 14.66 48.25 7.37
CA GLY A 252 14.07 49.57 7.18
C GLY A 252 12.84 49.93 8.03
N ALA A 253 12.19 48.97 8.70
CA ALA A 253 11.07 49.27 9.60
C ALA A 253 11.57 49.86 10.94
N ASN A 254 11.82 51.17 10.93
CA ASN A 254 12.06 51.99 12.12
C ASN A 254 10.84 51.93 13.06
N GLY A 255 11.04 52.18 14.37
CA GLY A 255 10.05 52.09 15.47
C GLY A 255 8.76 52.94 15.34
N VAL A 256 8.45 53.45 14.16
CA VAL A 256 7.20 54.11 13.79
C VAL A 256 6.12 53.07 13.39
N THR A 257 6.47 51.88 12.90
CA THR A 257 5.48 50.86 12.51
C THR A 257 4.75 50.22 13.70
N SER A 258 5.40 50.10 14.87
CA SER A 258 4.73 49.63 16.10
C SER A 258 3.78 50.68 16.70
N LEU A 259 4.02 51.98 16.43
CA LEU A 259 3.14 53.09 16.84
C LEU A 259 1.80 53.11 16.07
N PHE A 260 1.72 52.44 14.92
CA PHE A 260 0.52 52.38 14.08
C PHE A 260 -0.24 51.05 14.16
N GLY A 261 0.13 50.15 15.08
CA GLY A 261 -0.63 48.92 15.33
C GLY A 261 -0.54 47.84 14.23
N PHE A 262 0.46 47.91 13.34
CA PHE A 262 0.70 46.83 12.37
C PHE A 262 1.33 45.63 13.07
N GLN A 263 0.53 44.61 13.35
CA GLN A 263 0.98 43.34 13.87
C GLN A 263 1.57 42.52 12.72
N LEU A 264 2.85 42.13 12.84
CA LEU A 264 3.55 41.33 11.85
C LEU A 264 3.16 39.87 12.03
N GLU A 265 2.49 39.29 11.04
CA GLU A 265 2.13 37.88 11.04
C GLU A 265 3.29 37.01 10.51
N PRO A 266 3.48 35.79 11.04
CA PRO A 266 4.43 34.85 10.48
C PRO A 266 4.13 34.54 9.02
N PHE A 267 5.18 34.54 8.18
CA PHE A 267 5.07 34.26 6.75
C PHE A 267 5.71 32.93 6.36
N LYS A 268 6.38 32.25 7.30
CA LYS A 268 6.98 30.93 7.11
C LYS A 268 6.54 29.99 8.23
N ARG A 269 6.24 28.74 7.88
CA ARG A 269 5.98 27.66 8.83
C ARG A 269 6.62 26.36 8.38
N ASP A 270 7.26 25.69 9.31
CA ASP A 270 7.81 24.36 9.13
C ASP A 270 6.81 23.34 9.69
N ILE A 271 6.60 22.23 8.98
CA ILE A 271 5.74 21.13 9.41
C ILE A 271 6.48 19.81 9.27
N ARG A 272 6.52 19.04 10.37
CA ARG A 272 7.09 17.67 10.41
C ARG A 272 6.06 16.72 11.01
N VAL A 273 5.76 15.65 10.29
CA VAL A 273 4.78 14.64 10.68
C VAL A 273 5.42 13.25 10.65
N GLY A 274 5.41 12.55 11.79
CA GLY A 274 5.71 11.12 11.87
C GLY A 274 4.46 10.28 11.56
N LEU A 275 4.63 9.20 10.80
CA LEU A 275 3.59 8.23 10.47
C LEU A 275 4.05 6.81 10.84
N TYR A 276 3.18 6.07 11.50
CA TYR A 276 3.44 4.72 12.00
C TYR A 276 2.34 3.78 11.55
N LEU A 277 2.73 2.65 10.96
CA LEU A 277 1.81 1.60 10.50
C LEU A 277 2.09 0.33 11.29
N PHE A 278 1.05 -0.24 11.89
CA PHE A 278 1.15 -1.47 12.68
C PHE A 278 0.26 -2.58 12.12
N ASP A 279 0.74 -3.82 12.20
CA ASP A 279 -0.07 -5.02 12.07
C ASP A 279 -0.76 -5.30 13.41
N SER A 280 -2.09 -5.32 13.39
CA SER A 280 -2.90 -5.52 14.60
C SER A 280 -3.07 -6.98 15.03
N LEU A 281 -2.63 -7.96 14.25
CA LEU A 281 -2.62 -9.35 14.67
C LEU A 281 -1.40 -9.66 15.52
N THR A 282 -0.23 -9.20 15.08
CA THR A 282 1.06 -9.43 15.75
C THR A 282 1.46 -8.30 16.71
N GLY A 283 0.96 -7.10 16.47
CA GLY A 283 1.37 -5.87 17.15
C GLY A 283 2.69 -5.30 16.64
N ASN A 284 3.19 -5.81 15.51
CA ASN A 284 4.46 -5.37 14.93
C ASN A 284 4.31 -4.08 14.14
N GLU A 285 5.34 -3.24 14.19
CA GLU A 285 5.47 -2.06 13.34
C GLU A 285 5.95 -2.48 11.94
N LEU A 286 5.23 -2.05 10.91
CA LEU A 286 5.53 -2.30 9.50
C LEU A 286 6.24 -1.12 8.83
N MET A 287 6.03 0.09 9.36
CA MET A 287 6.56 1.33 8.82
C MET A 287 6.59 2.42 9.90
N ALA A 288 7.69 3.18 9.94
CA ALA A 288 7.84 4.39 10.71
C ALA A 288 8.58 5.42 9.84
N GLU A 289 7.87 6.41 9.35
CA GLU A 289 8.39 7.40 8.38
C GLU A 289 8.11 8.81 8.86
N THR A 290 8.93 9.77 8.41
CA THR A 290 8.77 11.19 8.72
C THR A 290 8.62 12.01 7.45
N TYR A 291 7.70 12.96 7.46
CA TYR A 291 7.37 13.83 6.34
C TYR A 291 7.54 15.29 6.75
N ASP A 292 8.36 16.01 5.99
CA ASP A 292 8.66 17.41 6.24
C ASP A 292 8.23 18.28 5.07
N GLU A 293 7.77 19.49 5.37
CA GLU A 293 7.61 20.60 4.44
C GLU A 293 8.00 21.93 5.13
N SER A 294 8.56 22.85 4.36
CA SER A 294 8.80 24.24 4.77
C SER A 294 8.03 25.15 3.84
N VAL A 295 7.11 25.93 4.38
CA VAL A 295 6.12 26.67 3.60
C VAL A 295 6.26 28.16 3.84
N VAL A 296 6.14 28.94 2.77
CA VAL A 296 6.10 30.41 2.81
C VAL A 296 4.77 30.87 2.23
N GLY A 297 4.10 31.83 2.89
CA GLY A 297 2.82 32.38 2.47
C GLY A 297 1.85 32.55 3.63
N ASP A 298 0.57 32.24 3.37
CA ASP A 298 -0.52 32.20 4.34
C ASP A 298 -0.43 30.93 5.21
N VAL A 299 0.36 31.07 6.28
CA VAL A 299 0.71 29.99 7.20
C VAL A 299 0.29 30.25 8.65
N TYR A 300 -0.30 31.42 8.90
CA TYR A 300 -0.80 31.86 10.20
C TYR A 300 -2.28 32.19 10.09
N PHE A 301 -3.05 31.84 11.13
CA PHE A 301 -4.50 31.98 11.14
C PHE A 301 -4.98 32.75 12.38
N ALA A 302 -6.25 33.18 12.34
CA ALA A 302 -6.92 33.65 13.54
C ALA A 302 -6.95 32.53 14.61
N ASN A 303 -6.84 32.93 15.88
CA ASN A 303 -6.80 31.98 17.00
C ASN A 303 -8.02 31.03 16.98
N GLY A 304 -7.75 29.72 16.99
CA GLY A 304 -8.79 28.68 16.97
C GLY A 304 -9.42 28.43 15.60
N THR A 305 -8.77 28.80 14.49
CA THR A 305 -9.24 28.45 13.15
C THR A 305 -9.29 26.92 12.98
N PRO A 306 -10.45 26.33 12.62
CA PRO A 306 -10.55 24.88 12.44
C PRO A 306 -9.63 24.37 11.32
N PHE A 307 -8.92 23.27 11.56
CA PHE A 307 -8.05 22.64 10.57
C PHE A 307 -8.76 22.26 9.26
N ASN A 308 -10.04 21.91 9.32
CA ASN A 308 -10.85 21.56 8.15
C ASN A 308 -11.61 22.76 7.55
N SER A 309 -11.35 23.98 8.03
CA SER A 309 -11.96 25.20 7.50
C SER A 309 -11.52 25.47 6.06
N ARG A 310 -12.33 26.21 5.32
CA ARG A 310 -11.98 26.64 3.96
C ARG A 310 -10.71 27.51 3.96
N GLU A 311 -10.57 28.39 4.95
CA GLU A 311 -9.42 29.26 5.12
C GLU A 311 -8.12 28.45 5.23
N PHE A 312 -8.07 27.47 6.14
CA PHE A 312 -6.92 26.58 6.28
C PHE A 312 -6.64 25.79 5.00
N GLN A 313 -7.69 25.18 4.41
CA GLN A 313 -7.54 24.27 3.28
C GLN A 313 -7.13 24.96 1.97
N GLN A 314 -7.35 26.27 1.85
CA GLN A 314 -6.93 27.07 0.70
C GLN A 314 -5.56 27.73 0.90
N SER A 315 -4.98 27.60 2.09
CA SER A 315 -3.72 28.22 2.44
C SER A 315 -2.51 27.43 1.96
N ALA A 316 -1.35 28.08 1.93
CA ALA A 316 -0.07 27.45 1.62
C ALA A 316 0.23 26.29 2.57
N LEU A 317 -0.08 26.43 3.86
CA LEU A 317 0.05 25.34 4.83
C LEU A 317 -0.93 24.19 4.51
N GLY A 318 -2.18 24.50 4.15
CA GLY A 318 -3.15 23.50 3.71
C GLY A 318 -2.68 22.71 2.48
N GLU A 319 -2.06 23.38 1.50
CA GLU A 319 -1.47 22.71 0.33
C GLU A 319 -0.27 21.83 0.69
N ALA A 320 0.57 22.25 1.64
CA ALA A 320 1.67 21.41 2.13
C ALA A 320 1.16 20.17 2.87
N VAL A 321 0.11 20.31 3.69
CA VAL A 321 -0.58 19.19 4.34
C VAL A 321 -1.10 18.21 3.29
N LYS A 322 -1.75 18.68 2.21
CA LYS A 322 -2.22 17.79 1.12
C LYS A 322 -1.07 17.01 0.47
N LYS A 323 0.10 17.62 0.28
CA LYS A 323 1.29 16.93 -0.25
C LYS A 323 1.81 15.86 0.72
N ILE A 324 1.85 16.16 2.01
CA ILE A 324 2.22 15.17 3.04
C ILE A 324 1.25 13.99 3.01
N ILE A 325 -0.06 14.26 3.02
CA ILE A 325 -1.09 13.21 2.96
C ILE A 325 -0.95 12.36 1.69
N ALA A 326 -0.73 12.98 0.53
CA ALA A 326 -0.54 12.24 -0.71
C ALA A 326 0.66 11.27 -0.63
N ARG A 327 1.79 11.71 -0.07
CA ARG A 327 2.96 10.85 0.18
C ARG A 327 2.64 9.72 1.15
N GLN A 328 1.99 10.04 2.27
CA GLN A 328 1.54 9.06 3.26
C GLN A 328 0.63 7.99 2.66
N THR A 329 -0.35 8.39 1.83
CA THR A 329 -1.23 7.42 1.16
C THR A 329 -0.50 6.49 0.21
N ALA A 330 0.50 7.00 -0.52
CA ALA A 330 1.31 6.20 -1.43
C ALA A 330 2.19 5.20 -0.68
N ASP A 331 2.81 5.62 0.42
CA ASP A 331 3.67 4.75 1.23
C ASP A 331 2.85 3.67 1.96
N ILE A 332 1.68 4.02 2.49
CA ILE A 332 0.74 3.03 3.05
C ILE A 332 0.35 2.01 1.98
N ALA A 333 0.02 2.44 0.76
CA ALA A 333 -0.31 1.53 -0.32
C ALA A 333 0.85 0.59 -0.67
N ALA A 334 2.07 1.13 -0.77
CA ALA A 334 3.27 0.34 -1.04
C ALA A 334 3.54 -0.73 0.04
N LYS A 335 3.14 -0.49 1.30
CA LYS A 335 3.30 -1.43 2.40
C LYS A 335 2.14 -2.41 2.56
N VAL A 336 0.90 -1.98 2.33
CA VAL A 336 -0.30 -2.75 2.69
C VAL A 336 -0.90 -3.52 1.51
N ASP A 337 -0.79 -3.01 0.28
CA ASP A 337 -1.56 -3.55 -0.84
C ASP A 337 -1.20 -5.01 -1.15
N CYS A 338 0.07 -5.37 -1.04
CA CYS A 338 0.50 -6.75 -1.27
C CYS A 338 0.56 -7.63 -0.04
N LEU A 339 0.16 -7.13 1.13
CA LEU A 339 0.01 -7.99 2.29
C LEU A 339 -1.26 -8.83 2.13
N PRO A 340 -1.23 -10.10 2.54
CA PRO A 340 -2.39 -10.95 2.50
C PRO A 340 -3.50 -10.38 3.40
N LEU A 341 -4.74 -10.59 3.00
CA LEU A 341 -5.89 -10.33 3.86
C LEU A 341 -5.83 -11.27 5.05
N MET A 342 -5.97 -10.72 6.25
CA MET A 342 -6.00 -11.50 7.47
C MET A 342 -7.28 -11.23 8.25
N GLU A 343 -8.03 -12.26 8.61
CA GLU A 343 -9.34 -12.09 9.26
C GLU A 343 -9.59 -13.10 10.36
N ARG A 344 -10.39 -12.71 11.36
CA ARG A 344 -10.72 -13.62 12.46
C ARG A 344 -11.88 -14.52 12.10
N ILE A 345 -11.80 -15.76 12.59
CA ILE A 345 -12.91 -16.70 12.65
C ILE A 345 -13.83 -16.26 13.78
N VAL A 346 -15.05 -15.85 13.42
CA VAL A 346 -16.05 -15.36 14.37
C VAL A 346 -16.92 -16.49 14.92
N LYS A 347 -17.04 -17.59 14.19
CA LYS A 347 -17.88 -18.74 14.55
C LYS A 347 -17.35 -20.02 13.90
N VAL A 348 -17.45 -21.13 14.62
CA VAL A 348 -17.09 -22.48 14.16
C VAL A 348 -18.31 -23.40 14.29
N GLU A 349 -18.77 -23.96 13.17
CA GLU A 349 -19.82 -24.97 13.07
C GLU A 349 -19.35 -26.07 12.12
N LYS A 350 -18.50 -26.98 12.64
CA LYS A 350 -17.77 -27.94 11.81
C LYS A 350 -18.69 -28.70 10.84
N PRO A 351 -18.30 -28.86 9.56
CA PRO A 351 -16.99 -28.49 8.98
C PRO A 351 -16.89 -27.03 8.52
N TYR A 352 -17.87 -26.18 8.82
CA TYR A 352 -17.93 -24.80 8.38
C TYR A 352 -17.36 -23.82 9.42
N VAL A 353 -16.71 -22.78 8.94
CA VAL A 353 -16.24 -21.65 9.73
C VAL A 353 -16.68 -20.34 9.08
N TYR A 354 -16.92 -19.33 9.92
CA TYR A 354 -17.39 -18.02 9.51
C TYR A 354 -16.29 -17.01 9.77
N ILE A 355 -15.96 -16.21 8.77
CA ILE A 355 -14.91 -15.18 8.85
C ILE A 355 -15.50 -13.79 8.69
N ASN A 356 -14.90 -12.81 9.36
CA ASN A 356 -15.33 -11.42 9.30
C ASN A 356 -14.88 -10.68 8.01
N ALA A 357 -14.90 -11.36 6.86
CA ALA A 357 -14.71 -10.75 5.55
C ALA A 357 -15.71 -11.33 4.55
N GLY A 358 -16.35 -10.45 3.80
CA GLY A 358 -17.36 -10.79 2.80
C GLY A 358 -17.07 -10.14 1.45
N ALA A 359 -18.13 -9.91 0.68
CA ALA A 359 -18.06 -9.21 -0.59
C ALA A 359 -17.47 -7.79 -0.44
N SER A 360 -17.64 -7.13 0.71
CA SER A 360 -17.02 -5.83 0.98
C SER A 360 -15.49 -5.87 0.98
N SER A 361 -14.91 -7.04 1.30
CA SER A 361 -13.47 -7.33 1.28
C SER A 361 -13.02 -7.94 -0.05
N ASN A 362 -13.92 -8.02 -1.03
CA ASN A 362 -13.73 -8.72 -2.32
C ASN A 362 -13.48 -10.23 -2.18
N MET A 363 -14.02 -10.87 -1.13
CA MET A 363 -14.00 -12.33 -1.01
C MET A 363 -14.85 -13.00 -2.09
N GLN A 364 -14.40 -14.15 -2.59
CA GLN A 364 -15.10 -14.91 -3.62
C GLN A 364 -15.30 -16.37 -3.21
N VAL A 365 -16.33 -17.01 -3.75
CA VAL A 365 -16.52 -18.46 -3.61
C VAL A 365 -15.39 -19.16 -4.36
N GLY A 366 -14.74 -20.11 -3.70
CA GLY A 366 -13.55 -20.80 -4.22
C GLY A 366 -12.23 -20.26 -3.66
N ASP A 367 -12.21 -19.04 -3.10
CA ASP A 367 -11.04 -18.53 -2.39
C ASP A 367 -10.64 -19.53 -1.31
N THR A 368 -9.36 -19.84 -1.23
CA THR A 368 -8.85 -20.75 -0.22
C THR A 368 -7.90 -19.97 0.69
N LEU A 369 -7.98 -20.23 1.99
CA LEU A 369 -7.32 -19.47 3.03
C LEU A 369 -6.65 -20.43 4.01
N ALA A 370 -5.47 -20.04 4.50
CA ALA A 370 -4.77 -20.79 5.54
C ALA A 370 -5.31 -20.39 6.92
N VAL A 371 -5.62 -21.37 7.76
CA VAL A 371 -6.16 -21.17 9.11
C VAL A 371 -5.03 -21.31 10.13
N TYR A 372 -4.85 -20.28 10.95
CA TYR A 372 -3.80 -20.18 11.95
C TYR A 372 -4.35 -19.97 13.35
N HIS A 373 -3.62 -20.51 14.32
CA HIS A 373 -3.79 -20.21 15.74
C HIS A 373 -2.65 -19.32 16.23
N GLN A 374 -3.00 -18.26 16.95
CA GLN A 374 -2.03 -17.37 17.59
C GLN A 374 -1.67 -17.92 18.97
N LEU A 375 -0.39 -18.21 19.23
CA LEU A 375 0.05 -18.72 20.52
C LEU A 375 -0.12 -17.68 21.63
N GLY A 376 -0.41 -18.12 22.86
CA GLY A 376 -0.98 -17.27 23.90
C GLY A 376 -0.04 -16.22 24.54
N LYS A 377 1.26 -16.21 24.23
CA LYS A 377 2.21 -15.22 24.77
C LYS A 377 3.07 -14.64 23.64
N PRO A 378 3.31 -13.32 23.64
CA PRO A 378 4.26 -12.74 22.72
C PRO A 378 5.68 -13.23 23.05
N LEU A 379 6.50 -13.38 22.02
CA LEU A 379 7.88 -13.81 22.14
C LEU A 379 8.75 -12.67 22.72
N PRO A 380 9.60 -12.95 23.71
CA PRO A 380 10.55 -11.96 24.19
C PRO A 380 11.66 -11.76 23.16
N GLY A 381 12.04 -10.51 22.95
CA GLY A 381 13.22 -10.13 22.17
C GLY A 381 14.48 -10.12 23.03
N VAL A 382 15.63 -10.25 22.36
CA VAL A 382 16.94 -10.28 23.02
C VAL A 382 17.56 -8.88 22.88
N TYR A 383 17.23 -7.96 23.78
CA TYR A 383 17.90 -6.66 23.88
C TYR A 383 18.23 -6.33 25.34
N TYR A 384 19.45 -5.82 25.54
CA TYR A 384 19.90 -5.31 26.83
C TYR A 384 19.13 -4.03 27.13
N GLN A 385 18.48 -4.00 28.30
CA GLN A 385 17.79 -2.88 28.96
C GLN A 385 16.27 -2.84 28.88
N ASN A 386 15.60 -3.37 27.86
CA ASN A 386 14.13 -3.52 27.82
C ASN A 386 13.74 -4.79 27.05
N GLU A 387 12.89 -5.65 27.63
CA GLU A 387 12.35 -6.85 26.96
C GLU A 387 11.38 -6.44 25.84
N ARG A 388 11.92 -6.01 24.69
CA ARG A 388 11.11 -5.73 23.50
C ARG A 388 10.41 -7.01 23.05
N LEU A 389 9.09 -6.99 22.93
CA LEU A 389 8.32 -8.13 22.43
C LEU A 389 8.45 -8.23 20.90
N LEU A 390 8.68 -9.43 20.38
CA LEU A 390 8.77 -9.72 18.93
C LEU A 390 7.40 -9.97 18.26
N GLY A 391 6.31 -9.86 19.02
CA GLY A 391 4.97 -10.23 18.59
C GLY A 391 4.64 -11.69 18.94
N TYR A 392 3.68 -12.29 18.24
CA TYR A 392 3.13 -13.61 18.59
C TYR A 392 3.50 -14.67 17.56
N ALA A 393 3.86 -15.86 18.04
CA ALA A 393 4.05 -17.01 17.16
C ALA A 393 2.71 -17.54 16.65
N GLU A 394 2.72 -18.05 15.42
CA GLU A 394 1.55 -18.54 14.70
C GLU A 394 1.73 -20.03 14.38
N GLU A 395 0.67 -20.81 14.50
CA GLU A 395 0.65 -22.24 14.17
C GLU A 395 -0.40 -22.50 13.09
N LEU A 396 0.03 -23.04 11.95
CA LEU A 396 -0.87 -23.46 10.87
C LEU A 396 -1.70 -24.67 11.34
N LYS A 397 -3.03 -24.55 11.32
CA LYS A 397 -3.96 -25.61 11.73
C LYS A 397 -4.47 -26.42 10.56
N THR A 398 -4.94 -25.75 9.51
CA THR A 398 -5.53 -26.36 8.30
C THR A 398 -5.73 -25.30 7.22
N THR A 399 -6.37 -25.66 6.11
CA THR A 399 -6.87 -24.70 5.12
C THR A 399 -8.40 -24.73 5.09
N MET A 400 -9.01 -23.68 4.52
CA MET A 400 -10.45 -23.62 4.25
C MET A 400 -10.72 -23.07 2.86
N THR A 401 -11.81 -23.51 2.24
CA THR A 401 -12.30 -22.95 0.97
C THR A 401 -13.63 -22.25 1.19
N ILE A 402 -13.76 -21.01 0.71
CA ILE A 402 -14.99 -20.21 0.79
C ILE A 402 -16.07 -20.87 -0.06
N THR A 403 -17.21 -21.19 0.57
CA THR A 403 -18.38 -21.82 -0.07
C THR A 403 -19.54 -20.84 -0.23
N GLN A 404 -19.59 -19.79 0.60
CA GLN A 404 -20.60 -18.76 0.52
C GLN A 404 -20.02 -17.40 0.91
N VAL A 405 -20.40 -16.35 0.18
CA VAL A 405 -20.04 -14.96 0.46
C VAL A 405 -21.29 -14.15 0.75
N GLN A 406 -21.29 -13.43 1.86
CA GLN A 406 -22.29 -12.43 2.25
C GLN A 406 -21.65 -11.03 2.19
N PRO A 407 -22.42 -9.93 2.30
CA PRO A 407 -21.84 -8.59 2.22
C PRO A 407 -20.67 -8.35 3.20
N SER A 408 -20.81 -8.77 4.46
CA SER A 408 -19.84 -8.49 5.53
C SER A 408 -19.09 -9.72 6.07
N PHE A 409 -19.50 -10.93 5.69
CA PHE A 409 -18.88 -12.16 6.17
C PHE A 409 -18.88 -13.23 5.09
N SER A 410 -18.09 -14.28 5.27
CA SER A 410 -18.07 -15.44 4.39
C SER A 410 -18.08 -16.71 5.21
N ILE A 411 -18.59 -17.77 4.61
CA ILE A 411 -18.57 -19.13 5.15
C ILE A 411 -17.60 -19.92 4.30
N GLY A 412 -16.67 -20.62 4.95
CA GLY A 412 -15.85 -21.60 4.27
C GLY A 412 -15.88 -22.95 4.96
N ARG A 413 -15.51 -23.97 4.20
CA ARG A 413 -15.41 -25.35 4.67
C ARG A 413 -13.95 -25.67 4.96
N LEU A 414 -13.67 -26.19 6.14
CA LEU A 414 -12.34 -26.69 6.52
C LEU A 414 -11.98 -27.92 5.67
N GLU A 415 -10.73 -28.01 5.24
CA GLU A 415 -10.21 -29.19 4.57
C GLU A 415 -10.10 -30.38 5.55
N MET A 416 -9.68 -30.11 6.79
CA MET A 416 -9.62 -31.11 7.86
C MET A 416 -10.63 -30.83 8.97
N GLU A 417 -11.67 -31.66 9.06
CA GLU A 417 -12.69 -31.52 10.11
C GLU A 417 -12.13 -31.81 11.52
N SER A 418 -11.09 -32.65 11.61
CA SER A 418 -10.39 -32.98 12.86
C SER A 418 -9.51 -31.85 13.40
N ALA A 419 -9.19 -30.83 12.58
CA ALA A 419 -8.36 -29.72 13.02
C ALA A 419 -8.98 -28.98 14.21
N ALA A 420 -8.15 -28.65 15.21
CA ALA A 420 -8.57 -27.91 16.39
C ALA A 420 -8.63 -26.40 16.08
N VAL A 421 -9.74 -25.98 15.45
CA VAL A 421 -10.04 -24.59 15.10
C VAL A 421 -11.06 -24.02 16.08
N HIS A 422 -10.80 -22.81 16.58
CA HIS A 422 -11.60 -22.12 17.59
C HIS A 422 -11.99 -20.72 17.11
N PRO A 423 -13.09 -20.13 17.65
CA PRO A 423 -13.31 -18.70 17.49
C PRO A 423 -12.07 -17.90 17.92
N MET A 424 -11.80 -16.80 17.22
CA MET A 424 -10.61 -15.94 17.36
C MET A 424 -9.30 -16.45 16.75
N ASP A 425 -9.25 -17.70 16.27
CA ASP A 425 -8.27 -18.10 15.25
C ASP A 425 -8.42 -17.19 14.03
N PHE A 426 -7.40 -17.12 13.19
CA PHE A 426 -7.41 -16.24 12.04
C PHE A 426 -7.13 -16.98 10.74
N VAL A 427 -7.57 -16.39 9.65
CA VAL A 427 -7.35 -16.85 8.29
C VAL A 427 -6.45 -15.87 7.57
N ARG A 428 -5.64 -16.38 6.65
CA ARG A 428 -4.76 -15.57 5.80
C ARG A 428 -4.92 -16.00 4.35
N SER A 429 -5.14 -15.05 3.45
CA SER A 429 -5.08 -15.31 2.01
C SER A 429 -3.64 -15.47 1.53
N TRP A 430 -3.46 -15.99 0.32
CA TRP A 430 -2.17 -16.16 -0.34
C TRP A 430 -2.03 -15.18 -1.51
#